data_AF-A0A939U041-F1
#
_entry.id   AF-A0A939U041-F1
#
_cell.length_a   1.000
_cell.length_b   1.000
_cell.length_c   1.000
_cell.angle_alpha   90.00
_cell.angle_beta   90.00
_cell.angle_gamma   90.00
#
_symmetry.space_group_name_H-M   'P 1'
#
loop_
_entity.id
_entity.type
_entity.pdbx_description
1 polymer ?
#
loop_
_entity_poly.entity_id
_entity_poly.type
_entity_poly.pdbx_seq_one_letter_code
_entity_poly.pdbx_strand_id
1 'polypeptide(L)' 'MSGQDFIKKNLNIYHIIGMVVGVGLSMIYWVKSGQFSDNFLKKSPVLMAIWGILIGYILCDLVFNSQKRKEDENKRQEQE' A
#
# COMPACT_ATOMS: atom_id res chain seq x y z
N MET A 1 4.85 -10.25 26.65
CA MET A 1 4.19 -9.84 25.40
C MET A 1 4.43 -10.93 24.38
N SER A 2 3.36 -11.56 23.88
CA SER A 2 3.48 -12.74 23.02
C SER A 2 3.91 -12.30 21.61
N GLY A 3 4.64 -13.14 20.87
CA GLY A 3 5.05 -12.83 19.49
C GLY A 3 3.90 -12.49 18.53
N GLN A 4 2.66 -12.88 18.88
CA GLN A 4 1.44 -12.54 18.13
C GLN A 4 1.07 -11.05 18.24
N ASP A 5 1.42 -10.39 19.35
CA ASP A 5 1.11 -8.98 19.59
C ASP A 5 2.01 -8.05 18.75
N PHE A 6 3.25 -8.47 18.47
CA PHE A 6 4.15 -7.75 17.58
C PHE A 6 3.71 -7.83 16.11
N ILE A 7 3.28 -9.00 15.66
CA ILE A 7 2.81 -9.19 14.28
C ILE A 7 1.53 -8.39 14.04
N LYS A 8 0.57 -8.42 14.97
CA LYS A 8 -0.67 -7.60 14.87
C LYS A 8 -0.41 -6.10 14.93
N LYS A 9 0.66 -5.66 15.61
CA LYS A 9 1.02 -4.24 15.71
C LYS A 9 1.83 -3.75 14.50
N ASN A 10 2.59 -4.63 13.84
CA ASN A 10 3.42 -4.30 12.68
C ASN A 10 2.73 -4.54 11.33
N LEU A 11 1.81 -5.52 11.24
CA LEU A 11 0.75 -5.57 10.21
C LEU A 11 -0.34 -4.57 10.59
N ASN A 12 0.06 -3.30 10.61
CA ASN A 12 -0.83 -2.19 10.88
C ASN A 12 -1.99 -2.25 9.88
N ILE A 13 -3.24 -2.12 10.35
CA ILE A 13 -4.48 -2.19 9.53
C ILE A 13 -4.36 -1.35 8.25
N TYR A 14 -3.60 -0.26 8.32
CA TYR A 14 -3.29 0.60 7.20
C TYR A 14 -2.59 -0.10 6.02
N HIS A 15 -1.69 -1.06 6.26
CA HIS A 15 -1.10 -1.85 5.17
C HIS A 15 -2.15 -2.74 4.50
N ILE A 16 -3.07 -3.31 5.28
CA ILE A 16 -4.18 -4.11 4.74
C ILE A 16 -5.11 -3.23 3.90
N ILE A 17 -5.43 -2.03 4.40
CA ILE A 17 -6.20 -1.04 3.64
C ILE A 17 -5.46 -0.63 2.36
N GLY A 18 -4.15 -0.36 2.45
CA GLY A 18 -3.31 -0.03 1.29
C GLY A 18 -3.29 -1.14 0.24
N MET A 19 -3.21 -2.40 0.67
CA MET A 19 -3.30 -3.57 -0.22
C MET A 19 -4.67 -3.68 -0.88
N VAL A 20 -5.77 -3.52 -0.13
CA VAL A 20 -7.14 -3.58 -0.66
C VAL A 20 -7.39 -2.45 -1.67
N VAL A 21 -6.98 -1.22 -1.35
CA VAL A 21 -7.09 -0.06 -2.24
C VAL A 21 -6.20 -0.26 -3.47
N GLY A 22 -4.98 -0.76 -3.30
CA GLY A 22 -4.04 -1.06 -4.38
C GLY A 22 -4.60 -2.09 -5.38
N VAL A 23 -5.23 -3.16 -4.88
CA VAL A 23 -5.94 -4.14 -5.72
C VAL A 23 -7.14 -3.52 -6.43
N GLY A 24 -7.94 -2.72 -5.73
CA GLY A 24 -9.09 -2.05 -6.34
C GLY A 24 -8.67 -1.13 -7.50
N LEU A 25 -7.65 -0.30 -7.28
CA LEU A 25 -7.11 0.60 -8.29
C LEU A 25 -6.45 -0.15 -9.46
N SER A 26 -5.70 -1.22 -9.19
CA SER A 26 -5.08 -2.02 -10.24
C SER A 26 -6.12 -2.75 -11.09
N MET A 27 -7.21 -3.23 -10.48
CA MET A 27 -8.35 -3.82 -11.19
C MET A 27 -9.09 -2.78 -12.04
N ILE A 28 -9.34 -1.58 -11.51
CA ILE A 28 -9.94 -0.49 -12.30
C ILE A 28 -9.04 -0.13 -13.49
N TYR A 29 -7.74 -0.02 -13.28
CA TYR A 29 -6.76 0.23 -14.34
C TYR A 29 -6.74 -0.90 -15.38
N TRP A 30 -6.85 -2.15 -14.94
CA TRP A 30 -6.93 -3.31 -15.81
C TRP A 30 -8.21 -3.31 -16.66
N VAL A 31 -9.37 -3.00 -16.07
CA VAL A 31 -10.62 -2.88 -16.83
C VAL A 31 -10.55 -1.73 -17.84
N LYS A 32 -9.95 -0.60 -17.48
CA LYS A 32 -9.91 0.61 -18.33
C LYS A 32 -8.80 0.59 -19.39
N SER A 33 -7.69 -0.11 -19.17
CA SER A 33 -6.49 -0.06 -20.02
C SER A 33 -5.80 -1.40 -20.25
N GLY A 34 -6.36 -2.50 -19.72
CA GLY A 34 -5.82 -3.85 -19.79
C GLY A 34 -6.36 -4.69 -20.94
N GLN A 35 -7.63 -4.52 -21.30
CA GLN A 35 -8.26 -5.31 -22.38
C GLN A 35 -7.59 -5.14 -23.76
N PHE A 36 -6.87 -4.03 -24.00
CA PHE A 36 -6.25 -3.71 -25.29
C PHE A 36 -4.71 -3.68 -25.27
N SER A 37 -4.08 -4.20 -24.22
CA SER A 37 -2.62 -4.12 -24.08
C SER A 37 -1.97 -5.49 -24.19
N ASP A 38 -1.02 -5.65 -25.10
CA ASP A 38 -0.22 -6.88 -25.32
C ASP A 38 0.74 -7.23 -24.17
N ASN A 39 0.69 -6.49 -23.06
CA ASN A 39 1.56 -6.73 -21.92
C ASN A 39 1.13 -7.98 -21.14
N PHE A 40 2.06 -8.91 -20.94
CA PHE A 40 1.87 -10.15 -20.19
C PHE A 40 1.27 -9.92 -18.78
N LEU A 41 1.67 -8.84 -18.11
CA LEU A 41 1.13 -8.40 -16.82
C LEU A 41 -0.36 -8.05 -16.87
N LYS A 42 -0.84 -7.49 -17.99
CA LYS A 42 -2.24 -7.13 -18.22
C LYS A 42 -3.05 -8.29 -18.82
N LYS A 43 -2.43 -9.42 -19.14
CA LYS A 43 -3.13 -10.58 -19.69
C LYS A 43 -3.78 -11.44 -18.62
N SER A 44 -3.22 -11.43 -17.40
CA SER A 44 -3.76 -12.16 -16.27
C SER A 44 -4.25 -11.21 -15.18
N PRO A 45 -5.55 -11.23 -14.82
CA PRO A 45 -6.08 -10.39 -13.75
C PRO A 45 -5.43 -10.72 -12.40
N VAL A 46 -4.93 -11.95 -12.23
CA VAL A 46 -4.21 -12.39 -11.02
C VAL A 46 -2.86 -11.67 -10.90
N LEU A 47 -2.09 -11.56 -11.99
CA LEU A 47 -0.82 -10.82 -11.97
C LEU A 47 -1.06 -9.34 -11.64
N MET A 48 -2.13 -8.76 -12.19
CA MET A 48 -2.46 -7.37 -11.95
C MET A 48 -2.96 -7.11 -10.52
N ALA A 49 -3.63 -8.09 -9.91
CA ALA A 49 -3.96 -8.06 -8.49
C ALA A 49 -2.70 -8.12 -7.62
N ILE A 50 -1.78 -9.08 -7.88
CA ILE A 50 -0.50 -9.18 -7.15
C ILE A 50 0.30 -7.88 -7.27
N TRP A 51 0.38 -7.30 -8.47
CA TRP A 51 1.03 -6.02 -8.70
C TRP A 51 0.39 -4.87 -7.91
N GLY A 52 -0.95 -4.85 -7.85
CA GLY A 52 -1.72 -3.90 -7.05
C GLY A 52 -1.46 -4.02 -5.55
N ILE A 53 -1.37 -5.25 -5.02
CA ILE A 53 -1.01 -5.51 -3.61
C ILE A 53 0.37 -4.93 -3.30
N LEU A 54 1.34 -5.23 -4.18
CA LEU A 54 2.74 -4.83 -4.00
C LEU A 54 2.90 -3.31 -4.00
N ILE A 55 2.29 -2.63 -4.98
CA ILE A 55 2.29 -1.17 -5.06
C ILE A 55 1.51 -0.54 -3.89
N GLY A 56 0.34 -1.09 -3.56
CA GLY A 56 -0.50 -0.59 -2.47
C GLY A 56 0.20 -0.66 -1.12
N TYR A 57 0.94 -1.74 -0.86
CA TYR A 57 1.77 -1.90 0.33
C TYR A 57 2.88 -0.85 0.40
N ILE A 58 3.67 -0.70 -0.68
CA ILE A 58 4.80 0.24 -0.74
C ILE A 58 4.31 1.70 -0.60
N LEU A 59 3.22 2.07 -1.27
CA LEU A 59 2.65 3.42 -1.19
C LEU A 59 2.18 3.74 0.24
N CYS A 60 1.50 2.79 0.89
CA CYS A 60 1.10 2.99 2.28
C CYS A 60 2.32 3.14 3.18
N ASP A 61 3.33 2.28 3.06
CA ASP A 61 4.55 2.39 3.87
C ASP A 61 5.25 3.75 3.67
N LEU A 62 5.38 4.21 2.42
CA LEU A 62 5.94 5.54 2.11
C LEU A 62 5.12 6.69 2.70
N VAL A 63 3.80 6.66 2.56
CA VAL A 63 2.92 7.72 3.07
C VAL A 63 2.95 7.75 4.60
N PHE A 64 2.86 6.59 5.26
CA PHE A 64 2.91 6.50 6.72
C PHE A 64 4.26 6.95 7.27
N ASN A 65 5.37 6.52 6.64
CA ASN A 65 6.70 6.89 7.08
C ASN A 65 6.99 8.39 6.86
N SER A 66 6.45 8.97 5.76
CA SER A 66 6.54 10.41 5.51
C SER A 66 5.72 11.23 6.51
N GLN A 67 4.49 10.80 6.84
CA GLN A 67 3.66 11.50 7.83
C GLN A 67 4.26 11.44 9.23
N LYS A 68 4.80 10.28 9.63
CA LYS A 68 5.45 10.13 10.93
C LYS A 68 6.66 11.06 11.09
N ARG A 69 7.49 11.19 10.04
CA ARG A 69 8.61 12.15 10.06
C ARG A 69 8.13 13.60 10.24
N LYS A 70 7.05 14.01 9.58
CA LYS A 70 6.49 15.36 9.71
C LYS A 70 5.93 15.61 11.11
N GLU A 71 5.27 14.62 11.70
CA GLU A 71 4.75 14.72 13.06
C GLU A 71 5.89 14.86 14.09
N ASP A 72 6.97 14.10 13.91
CA ASP A 72 8.16 14.18 14.76
C ASP A 72 8.90 15.52 14.61
N GLU A 73 8.90 16.13 13.41
CA GLU A 73 9.47 17.46 13.15
C GLU A 73 8.64 18.59 13.78
N ASN A 74 7.30 18.55 13.67
CA ASN A 74 6.43 19.55 14.31
C ASN A 74 6.55 19.55 15.84
N LYS A 75 6.63 18.37 16.47
CA LYS A 75 6.76 18.26 17.94
C LYS A 75 8.06 18.84 18.47
N ARG A 76 9.13 18.89 17.67
CA ARG A 76 10.40 19.52 18.05
C ARG A 76 10.32 21.05 17.98
N GLN A 77 9.60 21.59 17.00
CA GLN A 77 9.40 23.03 16.86
C GLN A 77 8.46 23.62 17.93
N GLU A 78 7.52 22.83 18.46
CA GLU A 78 6.67 23.26 19.59
C GLU A 78 7.40 23.22 20.95
N GLN A 79 8.60 22.63 21.02
CA GLN A 79 9.42 22.53 22.23
C GLN A 79 10.60 23.52 22.29
N GLU A 80 10.82 24.29 21.22
CA GLU A 80 11.80 25.40 21.14
C GLU A 80 11.08 26.75 21.29
#